data_AF-A0A3N5W9U5-F1
#
_entry.id   AF-A0A3N5W9U5-F1
#
_cell.length_a   1.000
_cell.length_b   1.000
_cell.length_c   1.000
_cell.angle_alpha   90.00
_cell.angle_beta   90.00
_cell.angle_gamma   90.00
#
_symmetry.space_group_name_H-M   'P 1'
#
loop_
_entity.id
_entity.type
_entity.pdbx_description
1 polymer ?
#
loop_
_entity_poly.entity_id
_entity_poly.type
_entity_poly.pdbx_seq_one_letter_code
_entity_poly.pdbx_strand_id
1 'polypeptide(L)'
;MTAETNFKLTYSTMFNPPEELHKRFEEALGKVKANLGQEHGIIINGTDRFASEKFEDRSPINADWVLGIFQKGTAQDASDAIEAAKRAFPAWSRTPWQERAALICKAADLIDQRIFEMGAIMALEVGKNRMESLGDVAETADLFRYACAQMEANHGYIAEMGRDPLVGFQSTNVSILRPYGVWLIISPFNFPAALTGGPTASALVTGNTVVIKPATDTPWTARLITECLRDAGIPDGVVNYVTGPGSTLGQALIDHPDVAGVTFTGSFDVGMKIFRDFSHGPWIRPTILELGGKNPAIVSRNANLEDAAIGIVRSAFGLQGQKCSACSRVYIEEPVYDTLVSRLVDLTKKLVIGDPTARSVSLGPVINRSSYRDYQNYAEELHQGGHLLTGGQVLTEGEMAKGYYCAPTLVDQLPLENPLWKTEMFVPITTIAKVANIEEAMQ
;
A
#
# COMPACT_ATOMS: atom_id res chain seq x y z
N MET A 1 7.75 -24.72 -25.97
CA MET A 1 7.45 -23.29 -26.21
C MET A 1 5.95 -23.10 -26.24
N THR A 2 5.29 -23.23 -25.09
CA THR A 2 3.97 -22.65 -24.88
C THR A 2 4.21 -21.19 -24.58
N ALA A 3 3.66 -20.30 -25.40
CA ALA A 3 3.65 -18.88 -25.08
C ALA A 3 2.92 -18.73 -23.74
N GLU A 4 3.66 -18.53 -22.67
CA GLU A 4 3.10 -18.04 -21.41
C GLU A 4 2.51 -16.69 -21.75
N THR A 5 1.19 -16.65 -21.93
CA THR A 5 0.47 -15.39 -22.01
C THR A 5 0.67 -14.70 -20.66
N ASN A 6 1.57 -13.71 -20.63
CA ASN A 6 1.71 -12.80 -19.51
C ASN A 6 0.32 -12.31 -19.14
N PHE A 7 -0.10 -12.63 -17.92
CA PHE A 7 -1.39 -12.18 -17.41
C PHE A 7 -1.32 -10.66 -17.27
N LYS A 8 -2.14 -9.93 -18.04
CA LYS A 8 -2.25 -8.49 -17.93
C LYS A 8 -3.59 -8.15 -17.31
N LEU A 9 -3.55 -7.52 -16.15
CA LEU A 9 -4.74 -7.05 -15.46
C LEU A 9 -5.25 -5.79 -16.19
N THR A 10 -6.40 -5.92 -16.85
CA THR A 10 -7.12 -4.83 -17.51
C THR A 10 -8.45 -4.58 -16.79
N TYR A 11 -9.13 -3.48 -17.14
CA TYR A 11 -10.49 -3.22 -16.67
C TYR A 11 -11.41 -4.42 -16.94
N SER A 12 -11.39 -4.99 -18.16
CA SER A 12 -12.24 -6.14 -18.50
C SER A 12 -11.93 -7.39 -17.66
N THR A 13 -10.65 -7.71 -17.43
CA THR A 13 -10.29 -8.88 -16.61
C THR A 13 -10.55 -8.67 -15.12
N MET A 14 -10.68 -7.43 -14.64
CA MET A 14 -11.08 -7.15 -13.26
C MET A 14 -12.56 -7.48 -13.00
N PHE A 15 -13.47 -7.21 -13.94
CA PHE A 15 -14.90 -7.47 -13.76
C PHE A 15 -15.33 -8.87 -14.19
N ASN A 16 -14.70 -9.40 -15.23
CA ASN A 16 -14.99 -10.73 -15.73
C ASN A 16 -13.68 -11.49 -15.96
N PRO A 17 -13.00 -11.89 -14.88
CA PRO A 17 -11.75 -12.63 -14.97
C PRO A 17 -11.97 -13.95 -15.73
N PRO A 18 -11.06 -14.32 -16.66
CA PRO A 18 -11.15 -15.59 -17.36
C PRO A 18 -10.95 -16.76 -16.37
N GLU A 19 -11.59 -17.90 -16.64
CA GLU A 19 -11.52 -19.07 -15.75
C GLU A 19 -10.08 -19.53 -15.46
N GLU A 20 -9.18 -19.41 -16.44
CA GLU A 20 -7.76 -19.74 -16.27
C GLU A 20 -7.08 -18.90 -15.18
N LEU A 21 -7.50 -17.64 -14.98
CA LEU A 21 -6.99 -16.81 -13.88
C LEU A 21 -7.36 -17.43 -12.54
N HIS A 22 -8.62 -17.85 -12.38
CA HIS A 22 -9.08 -18.46 -11.13
C HIS A 22 -8.34 -19.76 -10.83
N LYS A 23 -8.14 -20.60 -11.85
CA LYS A 23 -7.38 -21.84 -11.71
C LYS A 23 -5.93 -21.58 -11.27
N ARG A 24 -5.22 -20.66 -11.93
CA ARG A 24 -3.84 -20.30 -11.55
C ARG A 24 -3.74 -19.70 -10.15
N PHE A 25 -4.72 -18.87 -9.76
CA PHE A 25 -4.79 -18.34 -8.40
C PHE A 25 -5.01 -19.47 -7.37
N GLU A 26 -5.89 -20.43 -7.65
CA GLU A 26 -6.16 -21.55 -6.74
C GLU A 26 -4.97 -22.50 -6.62
N GLU A 27 -4.26 -22.77 -7.71
CA GLU A 27 -3.01 -23.52 -7.68
C GLU A 27 -1.93 -22.81 -6.85
N ALA A 28 -1.77 -21.49 -7.01
CA ALA A 28 -0.85 -20.70 -6.22
C ALA A 28 -1.25 -20.67 -4.73
N LEU A 29 -2.54 -20.46 -4.44
CA LEU A 29 -3.07 -20.48 -3.08
C LEU A 29 -2.84 -21.83 -2.40
N GLY A 30 -3.03 -22.94 -3.12
CA GLY A 30 -2.74 -24.27 -2.60
C GLY A 30 -1.26 -24.46 -2.22
N LYS A 31 -0.34 -23.97 -3.06
CA LYS A 31 1.10 -23.98 -2.77
C LYS A 31 1.47 -23.10 -1.58
N VAL A 32 0.89 -21.91 -1.48
CA VAL A 32 1.10 -20.99 -0.34
C VAL A 32 0.59 -21.64 0.94
N LYS A 33 -0.64 -22.16 0.94
CA LYS A 33 -1.23 -22.83 2.11
C LYS A 33 -0.44 -24.07 2.56
N ALA A 34 0.20 -24.78 1.64
CA ALA A 34 1.06 -25.92 1.95
C ALA A 34 2.39 -25.53 2.63
N ASN A 35 2.81 -24.26 2.52
CA ASN A 35 4.06 -23.73 3.04
C ASN A 35 3.86 -22.62 4.09
N LEU A 36 2.73 -22.59 4.79
CA LEU A 36 2.52 -21.63 5.88
C LEU A 36 3.43 -21.95 7.08
N GLY A 37 3.72 -20.93 7.88
CA GLY A 37 4.51 -21.02 9.11
C GLY A 37 6.01 -21.12 8.89
N GLN A 38 6.49 -20.90 7.65
CA GLN A 38 7.92 -20.85 7.36
C GLN A 38 8.57 -19.65 8.02
N GLU A 39 9.85 -19.80 8.39
CA GLU A 39 10.63 -18.73 8.97
C GLU A 39 11.37 -17.96 7.88
N HIS A 40 11.18 -16.64 7.85
CA HIS A 40 11.77 -15.74 6.87
C HIS A 40 12.78 -14.82 7.56
N GLY A 41 13.99 -14.73 6.98
CA GLY A 41 15.04 -13.83 7.42
C GLY A 41 14.80 -12.39 6.94
N ILE A 42 15.38 -11.44 7.67
CA ILE A 42 15.64 -10.10 7.13
C ILE A 42 16.76 -10.20 6.09
N ILE A 43 16.76 -9.35 5.05
CA ILE A 43 17.81 -9.35 4.03
C ILE A 43 18.72 -8.15 4.27
N ILE A 44 19.96 -8.43 4.65
CA ILE A 44 21.00 -7.41 4.79
C ILE A 44 22.18 -7.83 3.93
N ASN A 45 22.64 -6.91 3.07
CA ASN A 45 23.79 -7.14 2.20
C ASN A 45 23.68 -8.44 1.36
N GLY A 46 22.52 -8.67 0.76
CA GLY A 46 22.24 -9.85 -0.09
C GLY A 46 21.97 -11.15 0.65
N THR A 47 22.14 -11.18 1.97
CA THR A 47 22.03 -12.41 2.78
C THR A 47 20.86 -12.39 3.73
N ASP A 48 20.23 -13.56 3.90
CA ASP A 48 19.22 -13.79 4.93
C ASP A 48 19.88 -13.83 6.32
N ARG A 49 19.36 -13.02 7.24
CA ARG A 49 19.77 -12.97 8.64
C ARG A 49 18.57 -13.20 9.55
N PHE A 50 18.81 -13.93 10.63
CA PHE A 50 17.82 -14.28 11.64
C PHE A 50 18.15 -13.54 12.93
N ALA A 51 17.16 -12.83 13.50
CA ALA A 51 17.30 -12.07 14.73
C ALA A 51 17.11 -12.98 15.95
N SER A 52 17.41 -12.48 17.14
CA SER A 52 17.21 -13.22 18.39
C SER A 52 15.73 -13.36 18.77
N GLU A 53 14.91 -12.39 18.38
CA GLU A 53 13.46 -12.41 18.60
C GLU A 53 12.73 -12.48 17.26
N LYS A 54 11.52 -13.04 17.29
CA LYS A 54 10.66 -13.21 16.13
C LYS A 54 9.21 -12.90 16.45
N PHE A 55 8.40 -12.71 15.43
CA PHE A 55 6.96 -12.55 15.53
C PHE A 55 6.26 -13.37 14.46
N GLU A 56 5.02 -13.74 14.74
CA GLU A 56 4.17 -14.44 13.79
C GLU A 56 3.40 -13.42 12.97
N ASP A 57 3.43 -13.59 11.65
CA ASP A 57 2.47 -12.97 10.76
C ASP A 57 1.21 -13.85 10.75
N ARG A 58 0.07 -13.28 11.16
CA ARG A 58 -1.19 -14.00 11.36
C ARG A 58 -2.26 -13.43 10.45
N SER A 59 -3.01 -14.31 9.80
CA SER A 59 -4.05 -13.89 8.87
C SER A 59 -5.21 -13.18 9.59
N PRO A 60 -5.74 -12.07 9.05
CA PRO A 60 -6.98 -11.49 9.55
C PRO A 60 -8.22 -12.31 9.22
N ILE A 61 -8.14 -13.25 8.26
CA ILE A 61 -9.23 -14.14 7.85
C ILE A 61 -9.54 -15.12 8.99
N ASN A 62 -8.48 -15.62 9.61
CA ASN A 62 -8.53 -16.51 10.75
C ASN A 62 -7.27 -16.27 11.59
N ALA A 63 -7.45 -15.69 12.77
CA ALA A 63 -6.36 -15.31 13.66
C ALA A 63 -5.51 -16.49 14.15
N ASP A 64 -6.00 -17.73 14.01
CA ASP A 64 -5.23 -18.94 14.32
C ASP A 64 -4.22 -19.30 13.22
N TRP A 65 -4.39 -18.80 12.00
CA TRP A 65 -3.50 -19.09 10.88
C TRP A 65 -2.22 -18.27 10.96
N VAL A 66 -1.11 -18.94 11.28
CA VAL A 66 0.25 -18.38 11.16
C VAL A 66 0.69 -18.52 9.71
N LEU A 67 0.80 -17.38 9.02
CA LEU A 67 1.21 -17.32 7.62
C LEU A 67 2.72 -17.55 7.48
N GLY A 68 3.51 -16.89 8.33
CA GLY A 68 4.95 -17.03 8.40
C GLY A 68 5.51 -16.50 9.72
N ILE A 69 6.78 -16.77 9.97
CA ILE A 69 7.51 -16.30 11.15
C ILE A 69 8.58 -15.32 10.66
N PHE A 70 8.53 -14.08 11.16
CA PHE A 70 9.41 -13.00 10.72
C PHE A 70 10.27 -12.48 11.86
N GLN A 71 11.42 -11.92 11.51
CA GLN A 71 12.41 -11.49 12.50
C GLN A 71 11.99 -10.18 13.15
N LYS A 72 12.05 -10.12 14.48
CA LYS A 72 11.89 -8.87 15.21
C LYS A 72 13.26 -8.21 15.33
N GLY A 73 13.63 -7.49 14.27
CA GLY A 73 14.92 -6.82 14.16
C GLY A 73 15.13 -5.78 15.24
N THR A 74 16.40 -5.55 15.55
CA THR A 74 16.89 -4.67 16.60
C THR A 74 17.41 -3.35 16.03
N ALA A 75 17.79 -2.42 16.90
CA ALA A 75 18.52 -1.21 16.48
C ALA A 75 19.87 -1.55 15.81
N GLN A 76 20.50 -2.68 16.17
CA GLN A 76 21.71 -3.14 15.51
C GLN A 76 21.42 -3.59 14.07
N ASP A 77 20.34 -4.32 13.83
CA ASP A 77 19.94 -4.74 12.48
C ASP A 77 19.62 -3.52 11.60
N ALA A 78 19.01 -2.48 12.18
CA ALA A 78 18.82 -1.19 11.51
C ALA A 78 20.15 -0.54 11.09
N SER A 79 21.11 -0.46 12.01
CA SER A 79 22.44 0.09 11.73
C SER A 79 23.18 -0.74 10.67
N ASP A 80 23.14 -2.07 10.77
CA ASP A 80 23.81 -2.97 9.83
C ASP A 80 23.22 -2.86 8.41
N ALA A 81 21.89 -2.70 8.29
CA ALA A 81 21.21 -2.48 7.01
C ALA A 81 21.59 -1.13 6.38
N ILE A 82 21.64 -0.06 7.17
CA ILE A 82 22.03 1.27 6.67
C ILE A 82 23.51 1.28 6.28
N GLU A 83 24.38 0.66 7.07
CA GLU A 83 25.80 0.55 6.74
C GLU A 83 26.04 -0.29 5.49
N ALA A 84 25.27 -1.35 5.24
CA ALA A 84 25.29 -2.08 3.98
C ALA A 84 24.86 -1.19 2.79
N ALA A 85 23.74 -0.47 2.93
CA ALA A 85 23.25 0.47 1.92
C ALA A 85 24.25 1.58 1.60
N LYS A 86 24.90 2.13 2.63
CA LYS A 86 25.92 3.17 2.51
C LYS A 86 27.18 2.67 1.84
N ARG A 87 27.64 1.44 2.17
CA ARG A 87 28.81 0.83 1.50
C ARG A 87 28.55 0.54 0.03
N ALA A 88 27.34 0.14 -0.35
CA ALA A 88 26.97 -0.14 -1.74
C ALA A 88 26.78 1.14 -2.57
N PHE A 89 26.39 2.25 -1.95
CA PHE A 89 26.01 3.49 -2.62
C PHE A 89 27.05 4.08 -3.59
N PRO A 90 28.37 4.18 -3.27
CA PRO A 90 29.35 4.75 -4.18
C PRO A 90 29.48 3.99 -5.51
N ALA A 91 29.32 2.67 -5.51
CA ALA A 91 29.35 1.87 -6.73
C ALA A 91 28.03 2.01 -7.49
N TRP A 92 26.89 1.83 -6.80
CA TRP A 92 25.56 1.87 -7.42
C TRP A 92 25.22 3.23 -8.04
N SER A 93 25.54 4.33 -7.35
CA SER A 93 25.32 5.69 -7.85
C SER A 93 26.11 6.02 -9.12
N ARG A 94 27.19 5.27 -9.40
CA ARG A 94 28.05 5.41 -10.59
C ARG A 94 27.71 4.44 -11.71
N THR A 95 26.92 3.40 -11.43
CA THR A 95 26.36 2.52 -12.48
C THR A 95 25.56 3.37 -13.47
N PRO A 96 25.75 3.25 -14.79
CA PRO A 96 24.97 3.98 -15.79
C PRO A 96 23.46 3.81 -15.56
N TRP A 97 22.68 4.88 -15.74
CA TRP A 97 21.24 4.84 -15.43
C TRP A 97 20.48 3.83 -16.31
N GLN A 98 20.97 3.56 -17.53
CA GLN A 98 20.44 2.55 -18.43
C GLN A 98 20.58 1.14 -17.84
N GLU A 99 21.73 0.84 -17.24
CA GLU A 99 21.96 -0.46 -16.58
C GLU A 99 21.10 -0.61 -15.33
N ARG A 100 20.95 0.45 -14.53
CA ARG A 100 20.03 0.45 -13.38
C ARG A 100 18.58 0.22 -13.83
N ALA A 101 18.13 0.93 -14.86
CA ALA A 101 16.79 0.77 -15.42
C ALA A 101 16.57 -0.67 -15.94
N ALA A 102 17.56 -1.27 -16.61
CA ALA A 102 17.46 -2.66 -17.08
C ALA A 102 17.28 -3.66 -15.93
N LEU A 103 18.01 -3.49 -14.82
CA LEU A 103 17.85 -4.34 -13.62
C LEU A 103 16.47 -4.17 -12.97
N ILE A 104 15.96 -2.94 -12.89
CA ILE A 104 14.65 -2.64 -12.30
C ILE A 104 13.51 -3.15 -13.20
N CYS A 105 13.61 -3.02 -14.52
CA CYS A 105 12.67 -3.66 -15.45
C CYS A 105 12.67 -5.19 -15.32
N LYS A 106 13.85 -5.81 -15.16
CA LYS A 106 13.95 -7.25 -14.92
C LYS A 106 13.27 -7.65 -13.59
N ALA A 107 13.38 -6.84 -12.55
CA ALA A 107 12.64 -7.06 -11.30
C ALA A 107 11.12 -6.97 -11.50
N ALA A 108 10.64 -6.04 -12.34
CA ALA A 108 9.22 -5.94 -12.70
C ALA A 108 8.73 -7.22 -13.42
N ASP A 109 9.54 -7.77 -14.33
CA ASP A 109 9.20 -9.03 -15.02
C ASP A 109 9.12 -10.22 -14.04
N LEU A 110 9.97 -10.26 -13.01
CA LEU A 110 9.92 -11.28 -11.96
C LEU A 110 8.69 -11.12 -11.07
N ILE A 111 8.25 -9.89 -10.78
CA ILE A 111 6.99 -9.62 -10.08
C ILE A 111 5.80 -10.15 -10.88
N ASP A 112 5.75 -9.88 -12.19
CA ASP A 112 4.69 -10.40 -13.08
C ASP A 112 4.68 -11.93 -13.14
N GLN A 113 5.86 -12.57 -13.17
CA GLN A 113 5.97 -14.03 -13.13
C GLN A 113 5.43 -14.63 -11.83
N ARG A 114 5.57 -13.90 -10.70
CA ARG A 114 5.12 -14.33 -9.36
C ARG A 114 3.74 -13.79 -8.97
N ILE A 115 3.01 -13.15 -9.89
CA ILE A 115 1.77 -12.41 -9.57
C ILE A 115 0.74 -13.23 -8.80
N PHE A 116 0.56 -14.51 -9.15
CA PHE A 116 -0.43 -15.37 -8.48
C PHE A 116 0.00 -15.79 -7.07
N GLU A 117 1.29 -16.03 -6.86
CA GLU A 117 1.84 -16.34 -5.53
C GLU A 117 1.75 -15.13 -4.60
N MET A 118 2.26 -13.99 -5.06
CA MET A 118 2.18 -12.72 -4.32
C MET A 118 0.73 -12.32 -4.05
N GLY A 119 -0.16 -12.48 -5.03
CA GLY A 119 -1.59 -12.18 -4.87
C GLY A 119 -2.29 -13.12 -3.88
N ALA A 120 -1.94 -14.41 -3.84
CA ALA A 120 -2.47 -15.35 -2.87
C ALA A 120 -2.01 -15.03 -1.44
N ILE A 121 -0.71 -14.71 -1.26
CA ILE A 121 -0.17 -14.26 0.02
C ILE A 121 -0.85 -12.97 0.47
N MET A 122 -0.97 -11.98 -0.40
CA MET A 122 -1.62 -10.71 -0.07
C MET A 122 -3.10 -10.88 0.29
N ALA A 123 -3.81 -11.81 -0.36
CA ALA A 123 -5.19 -12.12 0.02
C ALA A 123 -5.27 -12.68 1.46
N LEU A 124 -4.32 -13.55 1.83
CA LEU A 124 -4.24 -14.15 3.17
C LEU A 124 -3.73 -13.19 4.24
N GLU A 125 -2.72 -12.37 3.91
CA GLU A 125 -1.99 -11.46 4.81
C GLU A 125 -2.79 -10.18 5.07
N VAL A 126 -3.42 -9.61 4.03
CA VAL A 126 -4.15 -8.33 4.13
C VAL A 126 -5.66 -8.51 4.31
N GLY A 127 -6.22 -9.61 3.79
CA GLY A 127 -7.67 -9.78 3.65
C GLY A 127 -8.26 -9.11 2.41
N LYS A 128 -7.44 -8.87 1.37
CA LYS A 128 -7.86 -8.38 0.05
C LYS A 128 -8.54 -9.49 -0.76
N ASN A 129 -9.60 -9.16 -1.49
CA ASN A 129 -10.19 -10.12 -2.44
C ASN A 129 -9.20 -10.43 -3.57
N ARG A 130 -9.41 -11.56 -4.27
CA ARG A 130 -8.51 -12.04 -5.35
C ARG A 130 -8.08 -10.94 -6.33
N MET A 131 -9.03 -10.13 -6.79
CA MET A 131 -8.76 -9.14 -7.83
C MET A 131 -8.03 -7.92 -7.29
N GLU A 132 -8.35 -7.47 -6.08
CA GLU A 132 -7.61 -6.40 -5.41
C GLU A 132 -6.17 -6.84 -5.10
N SER A 133 -5.95 -8.09 -4.69
CA SER A 133 -4.62 -8.61 -4.44
C SER A 133 -3.77 -8.69 -5.71
N LEU A 134 -4.32 -9.27 -6.79
CA LEU A 134 -3.62 -9.33 -8.08
C LEU A 134 -3.38 -7.93 -8.65
N GLY A 135 -4.33 -7.01 -8.45
CA GLY A 135 -4.22 -5.63 -8.91
C GLY A 135 -3.08 -4.87 -8.26
N ASP A 136 -2.90 -5.01 -6.95
CA ASP A 136 -1.79 -4.37 -6.21
C ASP A 136 -0.41 -4.89 -6.66
N VAL A 137 -0.29 -6.21 -6.90
CA VAL A 137 0.95 -6.78 -7.44
C VAL A 137 1.23 -6.30 -8.86
N ALA A 138 0.21 -6.26 -9.73
CA ALA A 138 0.34 -5.76 -11.09
C ALA A 138 0.72 -4.26 -11.11
N GLU A 139 0.08 -3.46 -10.27
CA GLU A 139 0.41 -2.04 -10.09
C GLU A 139 1.86 -1.86 -9.66
N THR A 140 2.38 -2.75 -8.81
CA THR A 140 3.79 -2.74 -8.40
C THR A 140 4.73 -2.89 -9.60
N ALA A 141 4.49 -3.87 -10.48
CA ALA A 141 5.31 -4.06 -11.68
C ALA A 141 5.21 -2.85 -12.63
N ASP A 142 4.01 -2.28 -12.78
CA ASP A 142 3.80 -1.08 -13.59
C ASP A 142 4.54 0.14 -13.01
N LEU A 143 4.57 0.32 -11.68
CA LEU A 143 5.31 1.41 -11.03
C LEU A 143 6.83 1.27 -11.21
N PHE A 144 7.37 0.05 -11.23
CA PHE A 144 8.78 -0.19 -11.55
C PHE A 144 9.10 0.25 -12.99
N ARG A 145 8.26 -0.15 -13.95
CA ARG A 145 8.41 0.23 -15.35
C ARG A 145 8.21 1.73 -15.55
N TYR A 146 7.26 2.32 -14.84
CA TYR A 146 7.01 3.76 -14.88
C TYR A 146 8.24 4.54 -14.40
N ALA A 147 8.85 4.15 -13.27
CA ALA A 147 10.08 4.79 -12.78
C ALA A 147 11.22 4.73 -13.82
N CYS A 148 11.38 3.59 -14.50
CA CYS A 148 12.36 3.44 -15.58
C CYS A 148 12.04 4.32 -16.80
N ALA A 149 10.77 4.35 -17.22
CA ALA A 149 10.31 5.17 -18.32
C ALA A 149 10.49 6.67 -18.03
N GLN A 150 10.28 7.11 -16.78
CA GLN A 150 10.56 8.49 -16.38
C GLN A 150 12.06 8.82 -16.47
N MET A 151 12.94 7.90 -16.04
CA MET A 151 14.38 8.09 -16.17
C MET A 151 14.81 8.22 -17.64
N GLU A 152 14.26 7.37 -18.52
CA GLU A 152 14.54 7.39 -19.95
C GLU A 152 14.00 8.65 -20.65
N ALA A 153 12.73 9.00 -20.41
CA ALA A 153 12.09 10.18 -20.98
C ALA A 153 12.80 11.48 -20.61
N ASN A 154 13.47 11.52 -19.46
CA ASN A 154 14.25 12.66 -19.01
C ASN A 154 15.76 12.53 -19.32
N HIS A 155 16.17 11.57 -20.15
CA HIS A 155 17.57 11.32 -20.53
C HIS A 155 18.52 11.21 -19.32
N GLY A 156 18.05 10.55 -18.26
CA GLY A 156 18.74 10.40 -17.00
C GLY A 156 18.85 11.69 -16.17
N TYR A 157 18.00 12.69 -16.45
CA TYR A 157 18.03 14.04 -15.89
C TYR A 157 19.38 14.74 -16.10
N ILE A 158 19.95 14.56 -17.29
CA ILE A 158 21.16 15.23 -17.77
C ILE A 158 20.72 16.25 -18.83
N ALA A 159 20.92 17.54 -18.56
CA ALA A 159 20.52 18.62 -19.46
C ALA A 159 21.72 19.51 -19.82
N GLU A 160 22.01 19.68 -21.11
CA GLU A 160 22.96 20.69 -21.60
C GLU A 160 22.37 22.09 -21.33
N MET A 161 23.17 22.96 -20.73
CA MET A 161 22.80 24.34 -20.44
C MET A 161 23.33 25.29 -21.51
N GLY A 162 22.88 26.55 -21.46
CA GLY A 162 23.40 27.60 -22.33
C GLY A 162 24.92 27.74 -22.26
N ARG A 163 25.51 28.17 -23.37
CA ARG A 163 26.94 28.46 -23.47
C ARG A 163 27.22 29.90 -23.06
N ASP A 164 28.35 30.10 -22.39
CA ASP A 164 28.77 31.45 -22.03
C ASP A 164 29.28 32.18 -23.28
N PRO A 165 28.87 33.43 -23.52
CA PRO A 165 29.27 34.19 -24.71
C PRO A 165 30.69 34.76 -24.56
N LEU A 166 31.67 33.92 -24.20
CA LEU A 166 33.06 34.31 -24.01
C LEU A 166 33.85 34.19 -25.32
N VAL A 167 34.35 35.32 -25.83
CA VAL A 167 35.11 35.37 -27.09
C VAL A 167 36.41 34.56 -26.96
N GLY A 168 36.63 33.64 -27.89
CA GLY A 168 37.83 32.78 -27.94
C GLY A 168 37.77 31.54 -27.04
N PHE A 169 36.67 31.32 -26.33
CA PHE A 169 36.46 30.15 -25.47
C PHE A 169 35.20 29.37 -25.89
N GLN A 170 35.21 28.06 -25.68
CA GLN A 170 34.01 27.21 -25.78
C GLN A 170 33.74 26.62 -24.40
N SER A 171 32.64 27.04 -23.75
CA SER A 171 32.19 26.42 -22.50
C SER A 171 31.14 25.34 -22.76
N THR A 172 31.15 24.30 -21.93
CA THR A 172 30.13 23.23 -21.90
C THR A 172 29.60 23.15 -20.47
N ASN A 173 28.33 23.50 -20.30
CA ASN A 173 27.66 23.52 -19.01
C ASN A 173 26.58 22.41 -19.02
N VAL A 174 26.53 21.59 -17.97
CA VAL A 174 25.56 20.49 -17.87
C VAL A 174 24.96 20.48 -16.46
N SER A 175 23.63 20.46 -16.39
CA SER A 175 22.89 20.19 -15.15
C SER A 175 22.62 18.70 -15.04
N ILE A 176 22.94 18.11 -13.89
CA ILE A 176 22.78 16.67 -13.64
C ILE A 176 22.10 16.48 -12.29
N LEU A 177 20.98 15.76 -12.27
CA LEU A 177 20.38 15.30 -11.02
C LEU A 177 21.24 14.16 -10.43
N ARG A 178 21.63 14.30 -9.16
CA ARG A 178 22.46 13.31 -8.45
C ARG A 178 21.66 12.62 -7.35
N PRO A 179 21.90 11.32 -7.08
CA PRO A 179 21.23 10.64 -5.99
C PRO A 179 21.68 11.21 -4.63
N TYR A 180 20.80 11.10 -3.63
CA TYR A 180 21.03 11.59 -2.28
C TYR A 180 21.88 10.63 -1.44
N GLY A 181 21.64 9.32 -1.53
CA GLY A 181 22.28 8.34 -0.65
C GLY A 181 21.36 7.17 -0.31
N VAL A 182 21.33 6.81 0.99
CA VAL A 182 20.46 5.76 1.52
C VAL A 182 19.05 6.31 1.71
N TRP A 183 18.06 5.71 1.05
CA TRP A 183 16.64 6.00 1.24
C TRP A 183 15.99 4.98 2.17
N LEU A 184 15.24 5.48 3.14
CA LEU A 184 14.41 4.65 3.99
C LEU A 184 12.98 4.62 3.43
N ILE A 185 12.49 3.43 3.11
CA ILE A 185 11.15 3.19 2.58
C ILE A 185 10.31 2.54 3.68
N ILE A 186 9.41 3.30 4.30
CA ILE A 186 8.49 2.79 5.32
C ILE A 186 7.09 2.66 4.73
N SER A 187 6.65 1.43 4.48
CA SER A 187 5.41 1.14 3.75
C SER A 187 4.25 0.68 4.64
N PRO A 188 2.99 0.93 4.23
CA PRO A 188 1.79 0.60 4.99
C PRO A 188 1.30 -0.82 4.67
N PHE A 189 0.34 -1.30 5.46
CA PHE A 189 -0.27 -2.63 5.29
C PHE A 189 -1.31 -2.69 4.16
N ASN A 190 -1.92 -1.57 3.77
CA ASN A 190 -3.12 -1.59 2.94
C ASN A 190 -2.81 -1.74 1.45
N PHE A 191 -1.64 -1.31 0.99
CA PHE A 191 -1.10 -1.63 -0.34
C PHE A 191 0.37 -2.01 -0.21
N PRO A 192 0.66 -3.16 0.44
CA PRO A 192 2.00 -3.50 0.87
C PRO A 192 2.93 -3.83 -0.29
N ALA A 193 2.38 -4.11 -1.48
CA ALA A 193 3.20 -4.26 -2.68
C ALA A 193 3.46 -2.89 -3.34
N ALA A 194 2.42 -2.22 -3.84
CA ALA A 194 2.57 -1.00 -4.65
C ALA A 194 3.26 0.14 -3.87
N LEU A 195 2.90 0.35 -2.61
CA LEU A 195 3.45 1.43 -1.77
C LEU A 195 4.82 1.09 -1.17
N THR A 196 5.25 -0.17 -1.21
CA THR A 196 6.66 -0.54 -0.99
C THR A 196 7.45 -0.36 -2.28
N GLY A 197 6.92 -0.88 -3.38
CA GLY A 197 7.62 -1.06 -4.63
C GLY A 197 7.83 0.22 -5.43
N GLY A 198 6.80 1.07 -5.57
CA GLY A 198 6.90 2.31 -6.34
C GLY A 198 8.00 3.26 -5.86
N PRO A 199 8.04 3.60 -4.56
CA PRO A 199 9.11 4.42 -4.01
C PRO A 199 10.48 3.72 -4.08
N THR A 200 10.52 2.39 -3.86
CA THR A 200 11.74 1.59 -4.01
C THR A 200 12.33 1.69 -5.43
N ALA A 201 11.52 1.45 -6.47
CA ALA A 201 11.97 1.53 -7.85
C ALA A 201 12.45 2.94 -8.22
N SER A 202 11.72 3.97 -7.76
CA SER A 202 12.08 5.38 -7.98
C SER A 202 13.43 5.74 -7.34
N ALA A 203 13.66 5.31 -6.10
CA ALA A 203 14.94 5.53 -5.41
C ALA A 203 16.09 4.78 -6.11
N LEU A 204 15.87 3.51 -6.46
CA LEU A 204 16.89 2.68 -7.10
C LEU A 204 17.28 3.19 -8.49
N VAL A 205 16.31 3.54 -9.35
CA VAL A 205 16.59 3.96 -10.74
C VAL A 205 17.35 5.28 -10.77
N THR A 206 17.08 6.17 -9.80
CA THR A 206 17.78 7.45 -9.63
C THR A 206 19.17 7.30 -9.01
N GLY A 207 19.58 6.08 -8.62
CA GLY A 207 20.93 5.75 -8.14
C GLY A 207 21.10 5.78 -6.62
N ASN A 208 20.00 5.81 -5.87
CA ASN A 208 20.02 5.66 -4.41
C ASN A 208 20.04 4.19 -4.01
N THR A 209 20.51 3.89 -2.80
CA THR A 209 20.32 2.58 -2.16
C THR A 209 19.14 2.66 -1.20
N VAL A 210 18.55 1.52 -0.85
CA VAL A 210 17.30 1.49 -0.07
C VAL A 210 17.38 0.55 1.14
N VAL A 211 16.71 0.97 2.21
CA VAL A 211 16.33 0.12 3.34
C VAL A 211 14.80 0.11 3.40
N ILE A 212 14.21 -1.06 3.22
CA ILE A 212 12.76 -1.28 3.23
C ILE A 212 12.37 -1.75 4.63
N LYS A 213 11.39 -1.06 5.21
CA LYS A 213 10.76 -1.42 6.48
C LYS A 213 9.24 -1.45 6.29
N PRO A 214 8.62 -2.64 6.11
CA PRO A 214 7.18 -2.72 5.94
C PRO A 214 6.43 -2.57 7.26
N ALA A 215 5.12 -2.39 7.19
CA ALA A 215 4.22 -2.57 8.32
C ALA A 215 4.33 -4.01 8.86
N THR A 216 4.24 -4.15 10.18
CA THR A 216 4.37 -5.45 10.87
C THR A 216 3.30 -6.45 10.45
N ASP A 217 2.13 -5.99 10.02
CA ASP A 217 1.02 -6.84 9.54
C ASP A 217 1.23 -7.36 8.11
N THR A 218 2.24 -6.88 7.37
CA THR A 218 2.47 -7.28 5.96
C THR A 218 3.94 -7.52 5.60
N PRO A 219 4.70 -8.26 6.41
CA PRO A 219 6.12 -8.45 6.18
C PRO A 219 6.40 -9.32 4.93
N TRP A 220 5.54 -10.31 4.64
CA TRP A 220 5.78 -11.31 3.59
C TRP A 220 5.71 -10.70 2.20
N THR A 221 4.68 -9.90 1.92
CA THR A 221 4.55 -9.25 0.62
C THR A 221 5.77 -8.39 0.26
N ALA A 222 6.25 -7.57 1.20
CA ALA A 222 7.45 -6.74 0.99
C ALA A 222 8.75 -7.57 0.88
N ARG A 223 8.81 -8.71 1.58
CA ARG A 223 9.92 -9.66 1.48
C ARG A 223 10.03 -10.21 0.05
N LEU A 224 8.91 -10.56 -0.60
CA LEU A 224 8.89 -11.07 -1.98
C LEU A 224 9.34 -10.03 -3.01
N ILE A 225 8.98 -8.76 -2.82
CA ILE A 225 9.50 -7.67 -3.69
C ILE A 225 11.03 -7.62 -3.59
N THR A 226 11.57 -7.77 -2.38
CA THR A 226 13.01 -7.77 -2.15
C THR A 226 13.68 -8.99 -2.79
N GLU A 227 13.02 -10.16 -2.84
CA GLU A 227 13.50 -11.32 -3.60
C GLU A 227 13.52 -11.07 -5.09
N CYS A 228 12.47 -10.47 -5.65
CA CYS A 228 12.46 -10.11 -7.07
C CYS A 228 13.62 -9.16 -7.42
N LEU A 229 13.93 -8.20 -6.55
CA LEU A 229 15.09 -7.32 -6.70
C LEU A 229 16.42 -8.07 -6.61
N ARG A 230 16.57 -8.98 -5.63
CA ARG A 230 17.76 -9.84 -5.50
C ARG A 230 17.95 -10.72 -6.73
N ASP A 231 16.90 -11.40 -7.17
CA ASP A 231 16.93 -12.36 -8.28
C ASP A 231 17.06 -11.67 -9.64
N ALA A 232 16.68 -10.38 -9.72
CA ALA A 232 17.01 -9.53 -10.86
C ALA A 232 18.52 -9.30 -10.99
N GLY A 233 19.29 -9.45 -9.90
CA GLY A 233 20.73 -9.24 -9.85
C GLY A 233 21.12 -7.86 -9.37
N ILE A 234 20.26 -7.20 -8.59
CA ILE A 234 20.61 -5.96 -7.90
C ILE A 234 21.79 -6.27 -6.94
N PRO A 235 22.88 -5.48 -6.95
CA PRO A 235 24.06 -5.79 -6.13
C PRO A 235 23.77 -5.82 -4.62
N ASP A 236 24.51 -6.65 -3.91
CA ASP A 236 24.40 -6.78 -2.46
C ASP A 236 24.51 -5.42 -1.76
N GLY A 237 23.60 -5.19 -0.82
CA GLY A 237 23.54 -3.95 -0.02
C GLY A 237 22.80 -2.81 -0.72
N VAL A 238 22.58 -2.84 -2.03
CA VAL A 238 21.78 -1.80 -2.71
C VAL A 238 20.33 -1.79 -2.22
N VAL A 239 19.79 -2.96 -1.91
CA VAL A 239 18.47 -3.15 -1.29
C VAL A 239 18.66 -3.95 -0.01
N ASN A 240 18.07 -3.48 1.08
CA ASN A 240 18.02 -4.18 2.36
C ASN A 240 16.57 -4.20 2.84
N TYR A 241 16.16 -5.28 3.50
CA TYR A 241 14.82 -5.48 4.03
C TYR A 241 14.94 -5.82 5.50
N VAL A 242 14.27 -5.04 6.35
CA VAL A 242 14.27 -5.22 7.80
C VAL A 242 12.86 -5.16 8.36
N THR A 243 12.56 -6.04 9.31
CA THR A 243 11.27 -6.11 9.99
C THR A 243 11.43 -5.85 11.48
N GLY A 244 10.46 -5.19 12.10
CA GLY A 244 10.47 -4.91 13.52
C GLY A 244 9.55 -3.77 13.93
N PRO A 245 9.36 -3.53 15.23
CA PRO A 245 8.41 -2.53 15.72
C PRO A 245 8.78 -1.12 15.27
N GLY A 246 7.77 -0.30 14.95
CA GLY A 246 7.98 1.11 14.59
C GLY A 246 8.68 1.91 15.69
N SER A 247 8.32 1.66 16.95
CA SER A 247 8.85 2.36 18.12
C SER A 247 10.32 2.07 18.45
N THR A 248 10.90 1.00 17.90
CA THR A 248 12.28 0.59 18.19
C THR A 248 13.10 0.57 16.91
N LEU A 249 12.98 -0.47 16.09
CA LEU A 249 13.70 -0.58 14.81
C LEU A 249 13.35 0.57 13.86
N GLY A 250 12.06 0.94 13.76
CA GLY A 250 11.63 2.07 12.92
C GLY A 250 12.27 3.39 13.35
N GLN A 251 12.24 3.71 14.65
CA GLN A 251 12.85 4.91 15.18
C GLN A 251 14.37 4.91 15.00
N ALA A 252 15.04 3.76 15.24
CA ALA A 252 16.48 3.63 15.04
C ALA A 252 16.89 3.89 13.57
N LEU A 253 16.06 3.51 12.59
CA LEU A 253 16.28 3.83 11.19
C LEU A 253 16.13 5.34 10.92
N ILE A 254 15.08 5.97 11.46
CA ILE A 254 14.80 7.41 11.29
C ILE A 254 15.91 8.28 11.90
N ASP A 255 16.38 7.92 13.08
CA ASP A 255 17.39 8.69 13.82
C ASP A 255 18.81 8.50 13.27
N HIS A 256 19.01 7.56 12.32
CA HIS A 256 20.33 7.23 11.85
C HIS A 256 20.93 8.34 10.97
N PRO A 257 22.15 8.82 11.26
CA PRO A 257 22.73 9.99 10.60
C PRO A 257 23.01 9.80 9.11
N ASP A 258 23.06 8.56 8.61
CA ASP A 258 23.34 8.25 7.21
C ASP A 258 22.10 8.10 6.30
N VAL A 259 20.87 8.14 6.83
CA VAL A 259 19.65 8.08 6.01
C VAL A 259 19.48 9.40 5.26
N ALA A 260 19.70 9.40 3.94
CA ALA A 260 19.72 10.59 3.10
C ALA A 260 18.34 11.05 2.62
N GLY A 261 17.30 10.24 2.81
CA GLY A 261 15.91 10.58 2.51
C GLY A 261 14.95 9.55 3.09
N VAL A 262 13.73 9.98 3.40
CA VAL A 262 12.68 9.11 3.92
C VAL A 262 11.45 9.24 3.05
N THR A 263 10.81 8.12 2.75
CA THR A 263 9.43 8.07 2.31
C THR A 263 8.63 7.23 3.29
N PHE A 264 7.49 7.76 3.71
CA PHE A 264 6.56 7.09 4.60
C PHE A 264 5.16 7.24 4.03
N THR A 265 4.44 6.12 3.98
CA THR A 265 3.00 6.13 3.76
C THR A 265 2.32 5.47 4.96
N GLY A 266 1.34 6.15 5.55
CA GLY A 266 0.66 5.67 6.75
C GLY A 266 -0.15 6.76 7.46
N SER A 267 -0.35 6.64 8.77
CA SER A 267 -1.21 7.55 9.51
C SER A 267 -0.61 8.95 9.67
N PHE A 268 -1.48 9.95 9.78
CA PHE A 268 -1.10 11.36 9.95
C PHE A 268 -0.16 11.57 11.14
N ASP A 269 -0.49 11.03 12.31
CA ASP A 269 0.28 11.25 13.53
C ASP A 269 1.70 10.67 13.45
N VAL A 270 1.85 9.47 12.88
CA VAL A 270 3.16 8.83 12.70
C VAL A 270 3.99 9.59 11.67
N GLY A 271 3.40 9.98 10.55
CA GLY A 271 4.09 10.77 9.53
C GLY A 271 4.56 12.12 10.03
N MET A 272 3.71 12.83 10.77
CA MET A 272 4.08 14.12 11.39
C MET A 272 5.16 13.96 12.47
N LYS A 273 5.20 12.82 13.18
CA LYS A 273 6.31 12.51 14.07
C LYS A 273 7.61 12.31 13.29
N ILE A 274 7.59 11.47 12.25
CA ILE A 274 8.73 11.22 11.37
C ILE A 274 9.28 12.53 10.79
N PHE A 275 8.41 13.41 10.31
CA PHE A 275 8.81 14.72 9.79
C PHE A 275 9.64 15.52 10.78
N ARG A 276 9.14 15.65 12.01
CA ARG A 276 9.79 16.42 13.08
C ARG A 276 11.12 15.78 13.47
N ASP A 277 11.12 14.48 13.75
CA ASP A 277 12.32 13.74 14.15
C ASP A 277 13.42 13.85 13.10
N PHE A 278 13.09 13.59 11.83
CA PHE A 278 14.06 13.59 10.74
C PHE A 278 14.62 14.99 10.44
N SER A 279 13.83 16.05 10.69
CA SER A 279 14.26 17.44 10.52
C SER A 279 15.35 17.90 11.50
N HIS A 280 15.61 17.16 12.57
CA HIS A 280 16.69 17.47 13.52
C HIS A 280 18.08 17.09 13.01
N GLY A 281 18.19 16.42 11.86
CA GLY A 281 19.47 16.06 11.27
C GLY A 281 20.30 17.28 10.82
N PRO A 282 21.63 17.11 10.62
CA PRO A 282 22.53 18.20 10.24
C PRO A 282 22.34 18.71 8.80
N TRP A 283 21.51 18.03 7.99
CA TRP A 283 21.31 18.33 6.57
C TRP A 283 19.82 18.39 6.25
N ILE A 284 19.45 19.27 5.31
CA ILE A 284 18.10 19.27 4.74
C ILE A 284 17.98 18.04 3.83
N ARG A 285 17.13 17.10 4.22
CA ARG A 285 16.91 15.84 3.50
C ARG A 285 15.46 15.70 3.05
N PRO A 286 15.21 15.13 1.86
CA PRO A 286 13.85 14.94 1.38
C PRO A 286 13.07 14.02 2.32
N THR A 287 11.84 14.44 2.64
CA THR A 287 10.87 13.66 3.41
C THR A 287 9.57 13.62 2.61
N ILE A 288 9.20 12.46 2.09
CA ILE A 288 7.98 12.26 1.30
C ILE A 288 6.95 11.56 2.19
N LEU A 289 5.88 12.26 2.53
CA LEU A 289 4.85 11.79 3.47
C LEU A 289 3.50 11.73 2.77
N GLU A 290 3.02 10.51 2.55
CA GLU A 290 1.67 10.25 2.07
C GLU A 290 0.81 9.81 3.25
N LEU A 291 -0.11 10.67 3.66
CA LEU A 291 -0.87 10.51 4.91
C LEU A 291 -2.35 10.20 4.64
N GLY A 292 -3.10 10.07 5.72
CA GLY A 292 -4.51 9.75 5.71
C GLY A 292 -5.43 10.78 5.03
N GLY A 293 -6.68 10.37 4.80
CA GLY A 293 -7.71 11.18 4.16
C GLY A 293 -9.11 10.94 4.70
N LYS A 294 -9.97 11.97 4.61
CA LYS A 294 -11.41 11.86 4.91
C LYS A 294 -12.22 12.23 3.68
N ASN A 295 -12.25 11.33 2.70
CA ASN A 295 -12.61 11.68 1.34
C ASN A 295 -14.13 11.75 1.12
N PRO A 296 -14.64 12.86 0.55
CA PRO A 296 -16.06 13.01 0.24
C PRO A 296 -16.41 12.62 -1.21
N ALA A 297 -17.64 12.16 -1.41
CA ALA A 297 -18.34 12.22 -2.69
C ALA A 297 -19.50 13.21 -2.58
N ILE A 298 -19.67 14.08 -3.56
CA ILE A 298 -20.78 15.04 -3.64
C ILE A 298 -21.68 14.64 -4.81
N VAL A 299 -22.98 14.48 -4.55
CA VAL A 299 -23.96 14.08 -5.56
C VAL A 299 -25.01 15.17 -5.75
N SER A 300 -24.91 15.84 -6.90
CA SER A 300 -25.85 16.85 -7.37
C SER A 300 -27.19 16.24 -7.82
N ARG A 301 -28.27 17.03 -7.80
CA ARG A 301 -29.59 16.68 -8.35
C ARG A 301 -29.58 16.24 -9.83
N ASN A 302 -28.52 16.58 -10.58
CA ASN A 302 -28.37 16.24 -12.00
C ASN A 302 -27.53 14.98 -12.25
N ALA A 303 -27.04 14.31 -11.20
CA ALA A 303 -26.17 13.15 -11.34
C ALA A 303 -26.91 11.94 -11.92
N ASN A 304 -26.18 11.09 -12.66
CA ASN A 304 -26.63 9.72 -12.90
C ASN A 304 -26.55 8.95 -11.58
N LEU A 305 -27.70 8.67 -10.97
CA LEU A 305 -27.78 8.05 -9.65
C LEU A 305 -27.27 6.61 -9.62
N GLU A 306 -27.35 5.88 -10.74
CA GLU A 306 -26.84 4.51 -10.79
C GLU A 306 -25.30 4.50 -10.80
N ASP A 307 -24.69 5.34 -11.64
CA ASP A 307 -23.23 5.50 -11.68
C ASP A 307 -22.70 6.00 -10.32
N ALA A 308 -23.40 6.97 -9.71
CA ALA A 308 -23.08 7.49 -8.40
C ALA A 308 -23.16 6.38 -7.33
N ALA A 309 -24.24 5.60 -7.30
CA ALA A 309 -24.42 4.55 -6.31
C ALA A 309 -23.34 3.45 -6.43
N ILE A 310 -23.06 2.99 -7.65
CA ILE A 310 -22.02 1.98 -7.91
C ILE A 310 -20.64 2.54 -7.54
N GLY A 311 -20.33 3.77 -7.95
CA GLY A 311 -19.05 4.43 -7.67
C GLY A 311 -18.82 4.61 -6.17
N ILE A 312 -19.84 5.09 -5.44
CA ILE A 312 -19.78 5.31 -3.99
C ILE A 312 -19.57 3.98 -3.26
N VAL A 313 -20.39 2.96 -3.49
CA VAL A 313 -20.28 1.67 -2.79
C VAL A 313 -18.91 1.04 -3.00
N ARG A 314 -18.37 1.08 -4.22
CA ARG A 314 -17.02 0.57 -4.51
C ARG A 314 -15.92 1.38 -3.83
N SER A 315 -16.05 2.70 -3.83
CA SER A 315 -15.07 3.60 -3.21
C SER A 315 -15.12 3.56 -1.69
N ALA A 316 -16.30 3.33 -1.12
CA ALA A 316 -16.53 3.23 0.32
C ALA A 316 -15.99 1.91 0.89
N PHE A 317 -16.30 0.80 0.23
CA PHE A 317 -16.10 -0.52 0.84
C PHE A 317 -15.01 -1.36 0.20
N GLY A 318 -14.47 -1.02 -0.98
CA GLY A 318 -13.32 -1.76 -1.52
C GLY A 318 -12.17 -1.81 -0.50
N LEU A 319 -11.56 -2.98 -0.31
CA LEU A 319 -10.64 -3.28 0.80
C LEU A 319 -11.19 -2.92 2.20
N GLN A 320 -12.48 -3.15 2.42
CA GLN A 320 -13.16 -2.83 3.68
C GLN A 320 -13.00 -1.34 4.09
N GLY A 321 -12.85 -0.43 3.12
CA GLY A 321 -12.63 1.00 3.39
C GLY A 321 -11.24 1.34 3.94
N GLN A 322 -10.31 0.37 3.99
CA GLN A 322 -8.93 0.56 4.46
C GLN A 322 -8.05 1.16 3.34
N LYS A 323 -8.48 2.28 2.77
CA LYS A 323 -7.75 3.03 1.73
C LYS A 323 -7.69 4.49 2.14
N CYS A 324 -6.54 5.13 1.99
CA CYS A 324 -6.42 6.59 2.18
C CYS A 324 -7.32 7.36 1.21
N SER A 325 -7.74 6.73 0.11
CA SER A 325 -8.68 7.24 -0.90
C SER A 325 -10.13 6.78 -0.70
N ALA A 326 -10.45 6.03 0.36
CA ALA A 326 -11.80 5.50 0.57
C ALA A 326 -12.85 6.61 0.72
N CYS A 327 -14.00 6.43 0.08
CA CYS A 327 -15.14 7.34 0.19
C CYS A 327 -15.83 7.14 1.55
N SER A 328 -15.44 7.95 2.52
CA SER A 328 -15.90 7.86 3.91
C SER A 328 -16.97 8.91 4.25
N ARG A 329 -17.25 9.84 3.32
CA ARG A 329 -18.30 10.86 3.43
C ARG A 329 -19.08 10.96 2.11
N VAL A 330 -20.39 11.09 2.20
CA VAL A 330 -21.25 11.32 1.03
C VAL A 330 -22.19 12.48 1.33
N TYR A 331 -22.17 13.49 0.47
CA TYR A 331 -23.09 14.63 0.53
C TYR A 331 -24.03 14.56 -0.66
N ILE A 332 -25.34 14.57 -0.42
CA ILE A 332 -26.35 14.36 -1.47
C ILE A 332 -27.35 15.50 -1.43
N GLU A 333 -27.60 16.11 -2.59
CA GLU A 333 -28.63 17.15 -2.71
C GLU A 333 -30.04 16.60 -2.40
N GLU A 334 -30.84 17.40 -1.68
CA GLU A 334 -32.19 17.03 -1.22
C GLU A 334 -33.05 16.33 -2.28
N PRO A 335 -33.15 16.80 -3.55
CA PRO A 335 -34.08 16.21 -4.52
C PRO A 335 -33.80 14.75 -4.88
N VAL A 336 -32.57 14.27 -4.68
CA VAL A 336 -32.14 12.91 -5.05
C VAL A 336 -31.73 12.05 -3.85
N TYR A 337 -31.77 12.62 -2.64
CA TYR A 337 -31.30 11.97 -1.41
C TYR A 337 -31.94 10.61 -1.18
N ASP A 338 -33.27 10.55 -1.05
CA ASP A 338 -33.96 9.32 -0.63
C ASP A 338 -33.77 8.20 -1.67
N THR A 339 -33.80 8.56 -2.96
CA THR A 339 -33.59 7.62 -4.07
C THR A 339 -32.18 7.04 -4.04
N LEU A 340 -31.16 7.90 -3.89
CA LEU A 340 -29.78 7.45 -3.87
C LEU A 340 -29.46 6.65 -2.60
N VAL A 341 -29.90 7.10 -1.42
CA VAL A 341 -29.69 6.38 -0.16
C VAL A 341 -30.30 4.98 -0.23
N SER A 342 -31.53 4.85 -0.72
CA SER A 342 -32.15 3.53 -0.93
C SER A 342 -31.30 2.65 -1.85
N ARG A 343 -30.76 3.22 -2.95
CA ARG A 343 -29.91 2.48 -3.88
C ARG A 343 -28.58 2.05 -3.26
N LEU A 344 -27.95 2.92 -2.46
CA LEU A 344 -26.71 2.61 -1.72
C LEU A 344 -26.93 1.45 -0.73
N VAL A 345 -28.03 1.47 0.01
CA VAL A 345 -28.41 0.39 0.93
C VAL A 345 -28.58 -0.94 0.18
N ASP A 346 -29.29 -0.93 -0.94
CA ASP A 346 -29.54 -2.14 -1.75
C ASP A 346 -28.24 -2.75 -2.31
N LEU A 347 -27.33 -1.92 -2.81
CA LEU A 347 -26.05 -2.36 -3.32
C LEU A 347 -25.14 -2.88 -2.20
N THR A 348 -25.14 -2.20 -1.05
CA THR A 348 -24.35 -2.59 0.12
C THR A 348 -24.77 -3.96 0.65
N LYS A 349 -26.08 -4.24 0.73
CA LYS A 349 -26.63 -5.54 1.16
C LYS A 349 -26.31 -6.69 0.20
N LYS A 350 -25.90 -6.42 -1.04
CA LYS A 350 -25.49 -7.42 -2.02
C LYS A 350 -24.01 -7.79 -1.93
N LEU A 351 -23.22 -7.08 -1.12
CA LEU A 351 -21.81 -7.39 -0.94
C LEU A 351 -21.67 -8.73 -0.22
N VAL A 352 -20.91 -9.64 -0.81
CA VAL A 352 -20.61 -10.94 -0.22
C VAL A 352 -19.36 -10.81 0.65
N ILE A 353 -19.48 -11.15 1.92
CA ILE A 353 -18.42 -11.05 2.93
C ILE A 353 -17.99 -12.47 3.33
N GLY A 354 -16.69 -12.72 3.44
CA GLY A 354 -16.19 -14.05 3.83
C GLY A 354 -14.69 -14.23 3.60
N ASP A 355 -14.23 -15.46 3.35
CA ASP A 355 -12.84 -15.73 2.96
C ASP A 355 -12.55 -15.01 1.62
N PRO A 356 -11.70 -13.98 1.60
CA PRO A 356 -11.44 -13.18 0.40
C PRO A 356 -10.66 -13.94 -0.69
N THR A 357 -10.17 -15.13 -0.37
CA THR A 357 -9.60 -16.07 -1.35
C THR A 357 -10.68 -16.83 -2.12
N ALA A 358 -11.97 -16.72 -1.78
CA ALA A 358 -13.06 -17.31 -2.54
C ALA A 358 -13.52 -16.39 -3.68
N ARG A 359 -13.79 -16.98 -4.86
CA ARG A 359 -14.22 -16.26 -6.08
C ARG A 359 -15.40 -15.31 -5.88
N SER A 360 -16.38 -15.72 -5.08
CA SER A 360 -17.64 -15.00 -4.90
C SER A 360 -17.57 -13.89 -3.84
N VAL A 361 -16.50 -13.87 -3.04
CA VAL A 361 -16.37 -12.93 -1.92
C VAL A 361 -15.84 -11.60 -2.44
N SER A 362 -16.57 -10.53 -2.10
CA SER A 362 -16.22 -9.17 -2.47
C SER A 362 -15.40 -8.49 -1.38
N LEU A 363 -15.67 -8.81 -0.11
CA LEU A 363 -15.04 -8.19 1.06
C LEU A 363 -14.51 -9.23 2.05
N GLY A 364 -13.29 -9.01 2.49
CA GLY A 364 -12.64 -9.77 3.55
C GLY A 364 -12.77 -9.11 4.93
N PRO A 365 -11.91 -9.49 5.88
CA PRO A 365 -11.79 -8.88 7.20
C PRO A 365 -11.01 -7.55 7.17
N VAL A 366 -11.09 -6.75 8.23
CA VAL A 366 -10.11 -5.66 8.47
C VAL A 366 -8.76 -6.24 8.91
N ILE A 367 -7.67 -5.49 8.74
CA ILE A 367 -6.29 -6.02 8.77
C ILE A 367 -5.89 -6.67 10.10
N ASN A 368 -6.36 -6.15 11.23
CA ASN A 368 -5.94 -6.65 12.53
C ASN A 368 -6.95 -6.34 13.64
N ARG A 369 -6.64 -6.85 14.83
CA ARG A 369 -7.46 -6.69 16.03
C ARG A 369 -7.65 -5.24 16.46
N SER A 370 -6.68 -4.35 16.18
CA SER A 370 -6.83 -2.93 16.51
C SER A 370 -7.89 -2.29 15.63
N SER A 371 -7.80 -2.45 14.31
CA SER A 371 -8.80 -1.94 13.37
C SER A 371 -10.19 -2.52 13.65
N TYR A 372 -10.26 -3.81 14.03
CA TYR A 372 -11.52 -4.44 14.44
C TYR A 372 -12.14 -3.77 15.67
N ARG A 373 -11.34 -3.47 16.69
CA ARG A 373 -11.78 -2.75 17.88
C ARG A 373 -12.17 -1.32 17.56
N ASP A 374 -11.42 -0.63 16.71
CA ASP A 374 -11.70 0.74 16.32
C ASP A 374 -13.05 0.82 15.59
N TYR A 375 -13.35 -0.14 14.70
CA TYR A 375 -14.68 -0.30 14.11
C TYR A 375 -15.77 -0.48 15.17
N GLN A 376 -15.56 -1.33 16.18
CA GLN A 376 -16.55 -1.52 17.26
C GLN A 376 -16.81 -0.22 18.04
N ASN A 377 -15.76 0.53 18.37
CA ASN A 377 -15.87 1.80 19.08
C ASN A 377 -16.65 2.84 18.25
N TYR A 378 -16.32 2.96 16.96
CA TYR A 378 -17.05 3.87 16.07
C TYR A 378 -18.50 3.42 15.88
N ALA A 379 -18.76 2.12 15.74
CA ALA A 379 -20.12 1.60 15.62
C ALA A 379 -20.95 1.92 16.87
N GLU A 380 -20.38 1.79 18.08
CA GLU A 380 -21.05 2.14 19.33
C GLU A 380 -21.42 3.64 19.38
N GLU A 381 -20.51 4.53 19.00
CA GLU A 381 -20.79 5.97 18.91
C GLU A 381 -21.90 6.27 17.90
N LEU A 382 -21.88 5.59 16.74
CA LEU A 382 -22.87 5.78 15.69
C LEU A 382 -24.27 5.27 16.07
N HIS A 383 -24.38 4.21 16.89
CA HIS A 383 -25.66 3.77 17.45
C HIS A 383 -26.29 4.82 18.37
N GLN A 384 -25.48 5.69 18.99
CA GLN A 384 -25.95 6.73 19.90
C GLN A 384 -26.26 8.04 19.17
N GLY A 385 -25.51 8.36 18.11
CA GLY A 385 -25.52 9.68 17.47
C GLY A 385 -26.03 9.74 16.04
N GLY A 386 -26.27 8.60 15.38
CA GLY A 386 -26.73 8.56 13.99
C GLY A 386 -27.79 7.48 13.75
N HIS A 387 -28.24 7.37 12.51
CA HIS A 387 -29.18 6.37 12.06
C HIS A 387 -28.48 5.40 11.12
N LEU A 388 -28.28 4.17 11.59
CA LEU A 388 -27.60 3.11 10.83
C LEU A 388 -28.55 2.57 9.76
N LEU A 389 -28.18 2.79 8.50
CA LEU A 389 -28.92 2.29 7.33
C LEU A 389 -28.53 0.84 7.00
N THR A 390 -27.29 0.47 7.29
CA THR A 390 -26.72 -0.89 7.14
C THR A 390 -25.62 -1.11 8.17
N GLY A 391 -25.27 -2.38 8.43
CA GLY A 391 -24.12 -2.71 9.25
C GLY A 391 -24.23 -2.27 10.71
N GLY A 392 -23.18 -1.62 11.22
CA GLY A 392 -23.09 -1.16 12.62
C GLY A 392 -22.78 -2.28 13.61
N GLN A 393 -22.26 -3.41 13.13
CA GLN A 393 -21.89 -4.55 13.95
C GLN A 393 -20.76 -5.36 13.32
N VAL A 394 -20.06 -6.13 14.16
CA VAL A 394 -19.07 -7.11 13.70
C VAL A 394 -19.76 -8.42 13.33
N LEU A 395 -19.13 -9.21 12.46
CA LEU A 395 -19.67 -10.48 11.97
C LEU A 395 -18.97 -11.65 12.64
N THR A 396 -19.71 -12.41 13.44
CA THR A 396 -19.17 -13.48 14.30
C THR A 396 -19.81 -14.84 14.06
N GLU A 397 -20.55 -15.00 12.96
CA GLU A 397 -21.19 -16.27 12.61
C GLU A 397 -20.25 -17.18 11.80
N GLY A 398 -20.30 -18.48 12.08
CA GLY A 398 -19.54 -19.49 11.33
C GLY A 398 -18.03 -19.24 11.34
N GLU A 399 -17.39 -19.33 10.17
CA GLU A 399 -15.94 -19.11 10.04
C GLU A 399 -15.52 -17.65 10.29
N MET A 400 -16.43 -16.68 10.15
CA MET A 400 -16.12 -15.27 10.44
C MET A 400 -15.83 -15.02 11.92
N ALA A 401 -16.28 -15.91 12.82
CA ALA A 401 -15.96 -15.85 14.24
C ALA A 401 -14.46 -15.91 14.55
N LYS A 402 -13.65 -16.45 13.62
CA LYS A 402 -12.20 -16.63 13.79
C LYS A 402 -11.38 -15.46 13.24
N GLY A 403 -12.01 -14.55 12.51
CA GLY A 403 -11.33 -13.42 11.84
C GLY A 403 -11.84 -12.06 12.32
N TYR A 404 -11.40 -11.01 11.64
CA TYR A 404 -11.73 -9.61 11.97
C TYR A 404 -12.78 -9.04 11.02
N TYR A 405 -13.98 -9.62 11.00
CA TYR A 405 -15.00 -9.24 10.03
C TYR A 405 -15.92 -8.13 10.52
N CYS A 406 -16.02 -7.05 9.74
CA CYS A 406 -16.86 -5.89 10.02
C CYS A 406 -17.92 -5.73 8.94
N ALA A 407 -19.17 -5.45 9.33
CA ALA A 407 -20.23 -5.20 8.36
C ALA A 407 -20.04 -3.85 7.65
N PRO A 408 -20.20 -3.76 6.33
CA PRO A 408 -20.31 -2.49 5.61
C PRO A 408 -21.40 -1.62 6.20
N THR A 409 -21.03 -0.43 6.65
CA THR A 409 -21.88 0.43 7.45
C THR A 409 -22.11 1.76 6.74
N LEU A 410 -23.36 2.03 6.41
CA LEU A 410 -23.85 3.34 6.01
C LEU A 410 -24.62 3.95 7.17
N VAL A 411 -24.28 5.18 7.52
CA VAL A 411 -24.96 5.94 8.57
C VAL A 411 -25.41 7.29 8.04
N ASP A 412 -26.66 7.65 8.27
CA ASP A 412 -27.16 8.99 8.03
C ASP A 412 -27.62 9.67 9.33
N GLN A 413 -28.06 10.92 9.21
CA GLN A 413 -28.53 11.74 10.36
C GLN A 413 -27.50 11.89 11.49
N LEU A 414 -26.22 11.66 11.21
CA LEU A 414 -25.13 11.99 12.13
C LEU A 414 -24.89 13.51 12.09
N PRO A 415 -25.02 14.25 13.21
CA PRO A 415 -24.78 15.69 13.24
C PRO A 415 -23.40 16.05 12.65
N LEU A 416 -23.32 17.11 11.84
CA LEU A 416 -22.09 17.50 11.14
C LEU A 416 -20.96 17.93 12.10
N GLU A 417 -21.32 18.31 13.33
CA GLU A 417 -20.40 18.63 14.41
C GLU A 417 -19.75 17.37 15.02
N ASN A 418 -20.29 16.17 14.75
CA ASN A 418 -19.74 14.94 15.27
C ASN A 418 -18.29 14.73 14.77
N PRO A 419 -17.33 14.37 15.65
CA PRO A 419 -15.92 14.20 15.28
C PRO A 419 -15.65 13.17 14.17
N LEU A 420 -16.53 12.17 13.98
CA LEU A 420 -16.38 11.16 12.93
C LEU A 420 -16.53 11.71 11.51
N TRP A 421 -17.06 12.93 11.34
CA TRP A 421 -16.98 13.65 10.06
C TRP A 421 -15.56 14.11 9.71
N LYS A 422 -14.66 14.23 10.71
CA LYS A 422 -13.27 14.70 10.53
C LYS A 422 -12.24 13.60 10.78
N THR A 423 -12.61 12.56 11.53
CA THR A 423 -11.72 11.46 11.90
C THR A 423 -11.62 10.45 10.76
N GLU A 424 -10.41 10.20 10.25
CA GLU A 424 -10.14 9.06 9.38
C GLU A 424 -10.32 7.76 10.18
N MET A 425 -11.37 7.00 9.86
CA MET A 425 -11.73 5.79 10.61
C MET A 425 -11.03 4.55 10.05
N PHE A 426 -10.69 4.54 8.75
CA PHE A 426 -9.98 3.47 8.05
C PHE A 426 -10.61 2.06 8.24
N VAL A 427 -11.93 2.00 8.29
CA VAL A 427 -12.78 0.80 8.45
C VAL A 427 -14.03 0.96 7.57
N PRO A 428 -14.89 -0.07 7.36
CA PRO A 428 -15.95 0.01 6.36
C PRO A 428 -17.18 0.79 6.86
N ILE A 429 -16.99 2.07 7.16
CA ILE A 429 -18.01 3.00 7.64
C ILE A 429 -18.00 4.26 6.76
N THR A 430 -19.17 4.63 6.24
CA THR A 430 -19.38 5.84 5.44
C THR A 430 -20.54 6.65 6.02
N THR A 431 -20.28 7.94 6.27
CA THR A 431 -21.30 8.89 6.74
C THR A 431 -21.99 9.57 5.57
N ILE A 432 -23.32 9.73 5.65
CA ILE A 432 -24.15 10.34 4.61
C ILE A 432 -24.85 11.57 5.19
N ALA A 433 -24.77 12.68 4.45
CA ALA A 433 -25.45 13.92 4.79
C ALA A 433 -26.29 14.43 3.61
N LYS A 434 -27.47 14.96 3.95
CA LYS A 434 -28.34 15.70 3.04
C LYS A 434 -27.89 17.15 3.01
N VAL A 435 -27.79 17.74 1.82
CA VAL A 435 -27.44 19.16 1.61
C VAL A 435 -28.46 19.83 0.70
N ALA A 436 -28.65 21.14 0.82
CA ALA A 436 -29.57 21.91 -0.02
C ALA A 436 -29.05 22.04 -1.46
N ASN A 437 -27.74 22.20 -1.63
CA ASN A 437 -27.09 22.42 -2.92
C ASN A 437 -25.59 22.07 -2.88
N ILE A 438 -24.97 22.09 -4.06
CA ILE A 438 -23.54 21.82 -4.25
C ILE A 438 -22.65 22.82 -3.51
N GLU A 439 -23.06 24.08 -3.38
CA GLU A 439 -22.29 25.09 -2.64
C GLU A 439 -22.18 24.76 -1.16
N GLU A 440 -23.28 24.29 -0.54
CA GLU A 440 -23.27 23.79 0.84
C GLU A 440 -22.41 22.52 0.98
N ALA A 441 -22.47 21.59 0.04
CA ALA A 441 -21.62 20.40 0.09
C ALA A 441 -20.11 20.67 -0.08
N MET A 442 -19.75 21.79 -0.71
CA MET A 442 -18.34 22.19 -0.87
C MET A 442 -17.77 22.87 0.37
N GLN A 443 -18.61 23.42 1.24
CA GLN A 443 -18.22 23.99 2.54
C GLN A 443 -17.93 22.88 3.55
#